data_AF-A0A536P7N8-F1
#
_entry.id   AF-A0A536P7N8-F1
#
_cell.length_a   1.000
_cell.length_b   1.000
_cell.length_c   1.000
_cell.angle_alpha   90.00
_cell.angle_beta   90.00
_cell.angle_gamma   90.00
#
_symmetry.space_group_name_H-M   'P 1'
#
loop_
_entity.id
_entity.type
_entity.pdbx_description
1 polymer ?
#
loop_
_entity_poly.entity_id
_entity_poly.type
_entity_poly.pdbx_seq_one_letter_code
_entity_poly.pdbx_strand_id
1 'polypeptide(L)'
;MKGSLLALLYVSALIGGVVAQGARASATPPQDVTITAFFFPAHTWTATGGITDGGHWTSGCTHFDGSFFHSPVVGTFQDCVFLTGADGSVITLQTENVLTLTDAGVCCDLKVNWRVSDGTGRYAGLRGEGRGSRTLPGPATLDGQVHFDGP
;
A
#
# COMPACT_ATOMS: atom_id res chain seq x y z
N MET A 1 -7.21 70.09 -42.50
CA MET A 1 -6.24 69.17 -41.85
C MET A 1 -5.70 69.85 -40.60
N LYS A 2 -6.17 69.46 -39.42
CA LYS A 2 -5.60 69.90 -38.13
C LYS A 2 -5.09 68.65 -37.44
N GLY A 3 -3.77 68.51 -37.35
CA GLY A 3 -3.08 67.37 -36.76
C GLY A 3 -2.98 67.53 -35.24
N SER A 4 -3.36 66.46 -34.54
CA SER A 4 -3.35 66.35 -33.08
C SER A 4 -1.95 66.04 -32.54
N LEU A 5 -1.66 66.65 -31.37
CA LEU A 5 -0.59 66.29 -30.44
C LEU A 5 -0.61 64.80 -30.06
N LEU A 6 0.55 64.18 -29.92
CA LEU A 6 0.73 63.02 -29.03
C LEU A 6 1.92 63.30 -28.08
N ALA A 7 1.60 63.40 -26.80
CA ALA A 7 2.54 63.44 -25.70
C ALA A 7 2.93 62.01 -25.32
N LEU A 8 4.24 61.74 -25.19
CA LEU A 8 4.77 60.51 -24.61
C LEU A 8 4.53 60.50 -23.10
N LEU A 9 3.91 59.43 -22.60
CA LEU A 9 3.92 59.08 -21.17
C LEU A 9 4.47 57.66 -21.03
N TYR A 10 5.68 57.59 -20.49
CA TYR A 10 6.33 56.38 -20.00
C TYR A 10 5.60 55.90 -18.74
N VAL A 11 5.09 54.67 -18.75
CA VAL A 11 4.61 53.99 -17.53
C VAL A 11 5.45 52.72 -17.33
N SER A 12 6.31 52.77 -16.32
CA SER A 12 7.14 51.66 -15.88
C SER A 12 6.27 50.64 -15.15
N ALA A 13 6.06 49.46 -15.73
CA ALA A 13 5.40 48.34 -15.07
C ALA A 13 6.39 47.60 -14.16
N LEU A 14 6.22 47.74 -12.85
CA LEU A 14 6.86 46.89 -11.84
C LEU A 14 6.28 45.48 -11.93
N ILE A 15 7.05 44.53 -12.46
CA ILE A 15 6.73 43.10 -12.39
C ILE A 15 7.02 42.66 -10.95
N GLY A 16 6.00 42.73 -10.09
CA GLY A 16 6.02 42.08 -8.78
C GLY A 16 6.00 40.57 -8.97
N GLY A 17 7.16 39.92 -8.85
CA GLY A 17 7.26 38.47 -8.87
C GLY A 17 6.54 37.88 -7.67
N VAL A 18 5.40 37.22 -7.91
CA VAL A 18 4.80 36.31 -6.94
C VAL A 18 5.71 35.08 -6.88
N VAL A 19 6.52 35.00 -5.84
CA VAL A 19 7.25 33.76 -5.53
C VAL A 19 6.20 32.77 -5.02
N ALA A 20 5.72 31.89 -5.90
CA ALA A 20 4.89 30.76 -5.50
C ALA A 20 5.75 29.83 -4.64
N GLN A 21 5.72 30.02 -3.32
CA GLN A 21 6.17 29.00 -2.37
C GLN A 21 5.22 27.82 -2.54
N GLY A 22 5.63 26.85 -3.35
CA GLY A 22 4.95 25.57 -3.47
C GLY A 22 4.90 24.93 -2.10
N ALA A 23 3.74 24.97 -1.46
CA ALA A 23 3.50 24.23 -0.23
C ALA A 23 3.67 22.74 -0.57
N ARG A 24 4.72 22.12 -0.06
CA ARG A 24 4.83 20.66 -0.07
C ARG A 24 3.68 20.15 0.79
N ALA A 25 2.77 19.39 0.21
CA ALA A 25 1.73 18.75 1.00
C ALA A 25 2.43 17.80 1.98
N SER A 26 2.13 17.94 3.27
CA SER A 26 2.69 17.05 4.28
C SER A 26 2.19 15.63 4.06
N ALA A 27 3.04 14.64 4.32
CA ALA A 27 2.64 13.24 4.38
C ALA A 27 1.41 13.09 5.29
N THR A 28 0.50 12.19 4.94
CA THR A 28 -0.67 11.93 5.79
C THR A 28 -0.22 11.23 7.07
N PRO A 29 -0.82 11.51 8.24
CA PRO A 29 -0.57 10.70 9.42
C PRO A 29 -0.90 9.22 9.18
N PRO A 30 -0.20 8.27 9.82
CA PRO A 30 -0.56 6.85 9.79
C PRO A 30 -1.99 6.62 10.26
N GLN A 31 -2.72 5.77 9.53
CA GLN A 31 -4.09 5.38 9.80
C GLN A 31 -4.20 3.87 9.86
N ASP A 32 -4.94 3.36 10.83
CA ASP A 32 -5.18 1.92 10.98
C ASP A 32 -5.87 1.35 9.74
N VAL A 33 -5.42 0.19 9.29
CA VAL A 33 -6.00 -0.56 8.18
C VAL A 33 -6.15 -2.02 8.55
N THR A 34 -7.26 -2.60 8.11
CA THR A 34 -7.47 -4.06 8.08
C THR A 34 -7.60 -4.50 6.64
N ILE A 35 -6.75 -5.42 6.21
CA ILE A 35 -6.78 -6.07 4.90
C ILE A 35 -7.16 -7.54 5.10
N THR A 36 -8.22 -7.98 4.44
CA THR A 36 -8.66 -9.37 4.44
C THR A 36 -8.40 -9.97 3.07
N ALA A 37 -7.64 -11.07 2.99
CA ALA A 37 -7.33 -11.76 1.74
C ALA A 37 -7.86 -13.21 1.75
N PHE A 38 -8.67 -13.56 0.76
CA PHE A 38 -9.28 -14.87 0.56
C PHE A 38 -8.48 -15.67 -0.45
N PHE A 39 -7.78 -16.72 0.01
CA PHE A 39 -6.83 -17.43 -0.83
C PHE A 39 -7.45 -18.44 -1.77
N PHE A 40 -8.50 -19.13 -1.33
CA PHE A 40 -9.19 -20.12 -2.14
C PHE A 40 -10.66 -20.19 -1.70
N PRO A 41 -11.62 -20.31 -2.63
CA PRO A 41 -11.45 -20.29 -4.09
C PRO A 41 -11.44 -18.87 -4.69
N ALA A 42 -11.71 -17.83 -3.89
CA ALA A 42 -12.10 -16.53 -4.41
C ALA A 42 -10.95 -15.68 -4.97
N HIS A 43 -9.71 -15.83 -4.47
CA HIS A 43 -8.57 -14.96 -4.79
C HIS A 43 -8.93 -13.46 -4.72
N THR A 44 -9.71 -13.08 -3.70
CA THR A 44 -10.17 -11.70 -3.49
C THR A 44 -9.54 -11.08 -2.26
N TRP A 45 -9.51 -9.75 -2.23
CA TRP A 45 -9.14 -9.01 -1.03
C TRP A 45 -10.09 -7.85 -0.80
N THR A 46 -10.13 -7.36 0.43
CA THR A 46 -10.81 -6.14 0.82
C THR A 46 -9.96 -5.42 1.86
N ALA A 47 -10.00 -4.09 1.88
CA ALA A 47 -9.45 -3.30 2.97
C ALA A 47 -10.44 -2.28 3.51
N THR A 48 -10.33 -1.97 4.80
CA THR A 48 -11.08 -0.95 5.51
C THR A 48 -10.17 -0.14 6.44
N GLY A 49 -10.57 1.08 6.78
CA GLY A 49 -9.76 2.01 7.58
C GLY A 49 -9.03 3.03 6.71
N GLY A 50 -7.70 3.15 6.87
CA GLY A 50 -6.84 4.10 6.17
C GLY A 50 -6.86 3.99 4.64
N ILE A 51 -7.27 2.83 4.12
CA ILE A 51 -7.75 2.67 2.75
C ILE A 51 -9.06 1.88 2.76
N THR A 52 -9.92 2.14 1.78
CA THR A 52 -11.12 1.33 1.53
C THR A 52 -11.14 0.91 0.06
N ASP A 53 -11.08 -0.40 -0.17
CA ASP A 53 -11.14 -1.00 -1.50
C ASP A 53 -11.40 -2.51 -1.43
N GLY A 54 -11.57 -3.12 -2.59
CA GLY A 54 -11.39 -4.55 -2.75
C GLY A 54 -11.16 -4.91 -4.22
N GLY A 55 -10.82 -6.18 -4.43
CA GLY A 55 -10.58 -6.70 -5.77
C GLY A 55 -9.94 -8.07 -5.71
N HIS A 56 -8.97 -8.30 -6.59
CA HIS A 56 -8.28 -9.58 -6.71
C HIS A 56 -6.85 -9.50 -6.21
N TRP A 57 -6.35 -10.61 -5.68
CA TRP A 57 -4.96 -10.71 -5.27
C TRP A 57 -4.24 -11.84 -6.00
N THR A 58 -2.94 -11.66 -6.24
CA THR A 58 -2.04 -12.67 -6.80
C THR A 58 -0.74 -12.75 -6.00
N SER A 59 -0.04 -13.88 -6.06
CA SER A 59 1.34 -14.01 -5.55
C SER A 59 2.33 -13.93 -6.71
N GLY A 60 3.42 -13.21 -6.53
CA GLY A 60 4.43 -12.94 -7.55
C GLY A 60 5.79 -13.56 -7.32
N CYS A 61 6.17 -13.69 -6.05
CA CYS A 61 7.44 -14.24 -5.63
C CYS A 61 7.17 -15.03 -4.36
N THR A 62 7.70 -16.25 -4.28
CA THR A 62 7.66 -17.05 -3.05
C THR A 62 9.06 -17.59 -2.83
N HIS A 63 9.64 -17.22 -1.70
CA HIS A 63 10.95 -17.66 -1.28
C HIS A 63 10.81 -18.39 0.05
N PHE A 64 11.02 -19.69 0.02
CA PHE A 64 11.00 -20.49 1.22
C PHE A 64 12.38 -20.43 1.88
N ASP A 65 12.42 -20.00 3.13
CA ASP A 65 13.62 -19.99 3.96
C ASP A 65 13.50 -21.07 5.05
N GLY A 66 14.58 -21.84 5.23
CA GLY A 66 14.68 -22.82 6.30
C GLY A 66 14.20 -24.25 5.98
N SER A 67 14.39 -25.13 6.96
CA SER A 67 13.98 -26.53 6.96
C SER A 67 12.47 -26.63 7.18
N PHE A 68 11.76 -27.27 6.26
CA PHE A 68 10.30 -27.47 6.33
C PHE A 68 9.83 -28.52 7.36
N PHE A 69 10.72 -28.98 8.25
CA PHE A 69 10.50 -30.23 9.00
C PHE A 69 10.88 -30.17 10.48
N HIS A 70 10.82 -29.01 11.17
CA HIS A 70 11.07 -28.94 12.61
C HIS A 70 9.81 -28.60 13.41
N SER A 71 9.25 -29.56 14.15
CA SER A 71 8.08 -29.31 15.02
C SER A 71 8.41 -28.27 16.12
N PRO A 72 7.52 -27.30 16.44
CA PRO A 72 6.19 -27.07 15.86
C PRO A 72 6.17 -26.09 14.67
N VAL A 73 7.29 -25.40 14.40
CA VAL A 73 7.41 -24.43 13.29
C VAL A 73 7.75 -25.17 12.00
N VAL A 74 6.72 -25.39 11.19
CA VAL A 74 6.82 -26.14 9.93
C VAL A 74 7.68 -25.43 8.92
N GLY A 75 7.78 -24.10 8.96
CA GLY A 75 8.68 -23.38 8.07
C GLY A 75 8.43 -21.89 8.07
N THR A 76 9.33 -21.18 7.41
CA THR A 76 9.19 -19.77 7.11
C THR A 76 9.21 -19.55 5.61
N PHE A 77 8.57 -18.48 5.15
CA PHE A 77 8.67 -18.07 3.75
C PHE A 77 8.36 -16.59 3.58
N GLN A 78 8.91 -16.02 2.52
CA GLN A 78 8.65 -14.66 2.10
C GLN A 78 7.82 -14.67 0.82
N ASP A 79 6.77 -13.85 0.77
CA ASP A 79 5.94 -13.70 -0.42
C ASP A 79 5.86 -12.24 -0.89
N CYS A 80 5.72 -12.07 -2.21
CA CYS A 80 5.25 -10.85 -2.83
C CYS A 80 3.77 -11.02 -3.15
N VAL A 81 2.90 -10.23 -2.52
CA VAL A 81 1.45 -10.26 -2.74
C VAL A 81 1.04 -8.99 -3.47
N PHE A 82 0.35 -9.13 -4.60
CA PHE A 82 -0.20 -8.01 -5.35
C PHE A 82 -1.69 -7.90 -5.10
N LEU A 83 -2.14 -6.76 -4.58
CA LEU A 83 -3.55 -6.45 -4.33
C LEU A 83 -4.02 -5.50 -5.44
N THR A 84 -4.76 -6.01 -6.42
CA THR A 84 -5.33 -5.20 -7.51
C THR A 84 -6.70 -4.69 -7.08
N GLY A 85 -6.84 -3.37 -7.00
CA GLY A 85 -8.07 -2.68 -6.65
C GLY A 85 -9.10 -2.63 -7.78
N ALA A 86 -10.29 -2.11 -7.47
CA ALA A 86 -11.39 -2.02 -8.42
C ALA A 86 -11.09 -1.11 -9.64
N ASP A 87 -10.19 -0.13 -9.48
CA ASP A 87 -9.75 0.78 -10.55
C ASP A 87 -8.52 0.27 -11.32
N GLY A 88 -8.01 -0.92 -10.96
CA GLY A 88 -6.79 -1.50 -11.53
C GLY A 88 -5.49 -0.98 -10.90
N SER A 89 -5.54 -0.06 -9.94
CA SER A 89 -4.37 0.33 -9.14
C SER A 89 -3.91 -0.86 -8.29
N VAL A 90 -2.60 -1.00 -8.07
CA VAL A 90 -2.00 -2.17 -7.39
C VAL A 90 -1.25 -1.74 -6.14
N ILE A 91 -1.46 -2.46 -5.03
CA ILE A 91 -0.59 -2.42 -3.85
C ILE A 91 0.30 -3.67 -3.89
N THR A 92 1.61 -3.49 -3.80
CA THR A 92 2.55 -4.59 -3.62
C THR A 92 2.90 -4.71 -2.15
N LEU A 93 2.58 -5.86 -1.56
CA LEU A 93 2.99 -6.22 -0.22
C LEU A 93 4.17 -7.18 -0.28
N GLN A 94 5.14 -6.97 0.60
CA GLN A 94 6.12 -7.98 0.95
C GLN A 94 5.73 -8.57 2.30
N THR A 95 5.67 -9.90 2.39
CA THR A 95 5.31 -10.60 3.61
C THR A 95 6.42 -11.53 4.08
N GLU A 96 6.51 -11.69 5.39
CA GLU A 96 7.35 -12.67 6.07
C GLU A 96 6.42 -13.54 6.90
N ASN A 97 6.42 -14.84 6.61
CA ASN A 97 5.41 -15.77 7.07
C ASN A 97 6.04 -16.87 7.93
N VAL A 98 5.34 -17.24 9.01
CA VAL A 98 5.73 -18.34 9.89
C VAL A 98 4.58 -19.33 9.98
N LEU A 99 4.82 -20.56 9.52
CA LEU A 99 3.84 -21.65 9.53
C LEU A 99 4.05 -22.55 10.76
N THR A 100 3.00 -22.77 11.54
CA THR A 100 3.04 -23.60 12.77
C THR A 100 1.99 -24.71 12.71
N LEU A 101 2.33 -25.94 13.14
CA LEU A 101 1.35 -27.01 13.32
C LEU A 101 0.42 -26.68 14.49
N THR A 102 -0.86 -27.00 14.34
CA THR A 102 -1.80 -27.00 15.46
C THR A 102 -1.82 -28.37 16.13
N ASP A 103 -2.10 -28.41 17.43
CA ASP A 103 -2.04 -29.62 18.28
C ASP A 103 -2.98 -30.76 17.81
N ALA A 104 -3.93 -30.48 16.92
CA ALA A 104 -4.93 -31.42 16.43
C ALA A 104 -4.54 -32.20 15.16
N GLY A 105 -3.29 -32.08 14.68
CA GLY A 105 -2.88 -32.73 13.42
C GLY A 105 -3.52 -32.10 12.17
N VAL A 106 -4.20 -30.97 12.33
CA VAL A 106 -4.69 -30.13 11.23
C VAL A 106 -3.62 -29.08 10.95
N CYS A 107 -3.01 -29.13 9.77
CA CYS A 107 -2.15 -28.05 9.29
C CYS A 107 -3.02 -26.86 8.86
N CYS A 108 -2.71 -25.61 9.18
CA CYS A 108 -1.66 -25.01 10.02
C CYS A 108 -2.09 -23.57 10.36
N ASP A 109 -1.49 -22.95 11.39
CA ASP A 109 -1.59 -21.51 11.62
C ASP A 109 -0.44 -20.77 10.95
N LEU A 110 -0.77 -19.67 10.28
CA LEU A 110 0.17 -18.76 9.65
C LEU A 110 0.20 -17.45 10.44
N LYS A 111 1.39 -17.02 10.86
CA LYS A 111 1.62 -15.64 11.29
C LYS A 111 2.31 -14.88 10.16
N VAL A 112 1.90 -13.64 9.96
CA VAL A 112 2.34 -12.81 8.84
C VAL A 112 2.86 -11.48 9.39
N ASN A 113 4.06 -11.07 9.02
CA ASN A 113 4.46 -9.67 9.05
C ASN A 113 4.35 -9.15 7.62
N TRP A 114 3.84 -7.94 7.42
CA TRP A 114 3.66 -7.37 6.09
C TRP A 114 4.13 -5.92 6.03
N ARG A 115 4.56 -5.50 4.85
CA ARG A 115 4.86 -4.10 4.53
C ARG A 115 4.49 -3.78 3.09
N VAL A 116 4.08 -2.53 2.83
CA VAL A 116 3.91 -2.02 1.47
C VAL A 116 5.29 -1.75 0.87
N SER A 117 5.64 -2.48 -0.18
CA SER A 117 6.88 -2.25 -0.92
C SER A 117 6.70 -1.24 -2.06
N ASP A 118 5.51 -1.24 -2.68
CA ASP A 118 5.19 -0.32 -3.79
C ASP A 118 3.68 -0.15 -3.96
N GLY A 119 3.28 0.90 -4.68
CA GLY A 119 1.90 1.16 -5.06
C GLY A 119 1.80 1.92 -6.38
N THR A 120 0.79 1.58 -7.19
CA THR A 120 0.53 2.23 -8.48
C THR A 120 -0.78 3.02 -8.46
N GLY A 121 -0.96 3.91 -9.44
CA GLY A 121 -2.19 4.68 -9.59
C GLY A 121 -2.55 5.45 -8.32
N ARG A 122 -3.74 5.24 -7.77
CA ARG A 122 -4.18 5.90 -6.53
C ARG A 122 -3.43 5.46 -5.26
N TYR A 123 -2.64 4.39 -5.35
CA TYR A 123 -1.77 3.90 -4.29
C TYR A 123 -0.33 4.35 -4.44
N ALA A 124 -0.02 5.21 -5.42
CA ALA A 124 1.31 5.79 -5.56
C ALA A 124 1.69 6.54 -4.28
N GLY A 125 2.87 6.23 -3.74
CA GLY A 125 3.35 6.80 -2.47
C GLY A 125 2.73 6.17 -1.22
N LEU A 126 1.91 5.12 -1.33
CA LEU A 126 1.40 4.39 -0.18
C LEU A 126 2.55 3.68 0.54
N ARG A 127 2.61 3.86 1.85
CA ARG A 127 3.47 3.17 2.79
C ARG A 127 2.61 2.52 3.87
N GLY A 128 3.13 1.48 4.48
CA GLY A 128 2.47 0.84 5.60
C GLY A 128 3.11 -0.47 5.98
N GLU A 129 2.77 -0.92 7.17
CA GLU A 129 3.25 -2.17 7.73
C GLU A 129 2.32 -2.65 8.82
N GLY A 130 2.44 -3.94 9.14
CA GLY A 130 1.63 -4.54 10.17
C GLY A 130 1.87 -6.03 10.34
N ARG A 131 0.89 -6.67 10.97
CA ARG A 131 0.90 -8.08 11.28
C ARG A 131 -0.42 -8.72 10.89
N GLY A 132 -0.41 -10.02 10.74
CA GLY A 132 -1.61 -10.75 10.41
C GLY A 132 -1.52 -12.20 10.81
N SER A 133 -2.63 -12.87 10.62
CA SER A 133 -2.73 -14.30 10.86
C SER A 133 -3.74 -14.97 9.94
N ARG A 134 -3.57 -16.27 9.78
CA ARG A 134 -4.49 -17.14 9.04
C ARG A 134 -4.48 -18.52 9.65
N THR A 135 -5.65 -19.06 9.98
CA THR A 135 -5.81 -20.49 10.25
C THR A 135 -6.24 -21.17 8.95
N LEU A 136 -5.54 -22.23 8.53
CA LEU A 136 -5.83 -22.93 7.28
C LEU A 136 -6.93 -23.99 7.45
N PRO A 137 -7.88 -24.11 6.49
CA PRO A 137 -8.14 -23.22 5.36
C PRO A 137 -9.04 -22.05 5.80
N GLY A 138 -8.54 -20.82 5.72
CA GLY A 138 -9.30 -19.61 6.04
C GLY A 138 -8.72 -18.39 5.33
N PRO A 139 -9.38 -17.22 5.42
CA PRO A 139 -8.78 -15.97 4.96
C PRO A 139 -7.59 -15.58 5.84
N ALA A 140 -6.66 -14.80 5.29
CA ALA A 140 -5.73 -14.05 6.12
C ALA A 140 -6.34 -12.70 6.48
N THR A 141 -6.17 -12.31 7.74
CA THR A 141 -6.44 -10.94 8.20
C THR A 141 -5.11 -10.29 8.51
N LEU A 142 -4.85 -9.14 7.89
CA LEU A 142 -3.64 -8.34 8.02
C LEU A 142 -4.04 -6.98 8.59
N ASP A 143 -3.66 -6.70 9.83
CA ASP A 143 -3.90 -5.44 10.51
C ASP A 143 -2.60 -4.64 10.60
N GLY A 144 -2.70 -3.32 10.52
CA GLY A 144 -1.53 -2.45 10.61
C GLY A 144 -1.88 -1.01 10.36
N GLN A 145 -0.91 -0.24 9.89
CA GLN A 145 -1.10 1.18 9.60
C GLN A 145 -0.57 1.53 8.22
N VAL A 146 -1.24 2.46 7.56
CA VAL A 146 -0.86 3.01 6.26
C VAL A 146 -0.83 4.53 6.26
N HIS A 147 -0.01 5.10 5.39
CA HIS A 147 0.01 6.53 5.08
C HIS A 147 0.48 6.75 3.66
N PHE A 148 0.21 7.93 3.11
CA PHE A 148 0.79 8.38 1.86
C PHE A 148 1.97 9.31 2.14
N ASP A 149 3.07 9.05 1.45
CA ASP A 149 4.19 9.99 1.34
C ASP A 149 3.68 11.33 0.79
N GLY A 150 4.20 12.43 1.33
CA GLY A 150 3.99 13.75 0.73
C GLY A 150 4.72 13.86 -0.61
N PRO A 151 4.24 14.69 -1.56
CA PRO A 151 4.89 14.94 -2.85
C PRO A 151 6.29 15.57 -2.74
#